data_AF-A0A963R6I1-F1
#
_entry.id   AF-A0A963R6I1-F1
#
_cell.length_a   1.000
_cell.length_b   1.000
_cell.length_c   1.000
_cell.angle_alpha   90.00
_cell.angle_beta   90.00
_cell.angle_gamma   90.00
#
_symmetry.space_group_name_H-M   'P 1'
#
loop_
_entity.id
_entity.type
_entity.pdbx_description
1 polymer ?
#
loop_
_entity_poly.entity_id
_entity_poly.type
_entity_poly.pdbx_seq_one_letter_code
_entity_poly.pdbx_strand_id
1 'polypeptide(L)'
;ANDPRRRTFTSAIEADAQPLDFARLAEELERHGSPGAQGLLALAQQFGGLLDKFGGGIAMGPGGPVRMGGEAQPLQLAAPPTAEALGLAEARIGRAIPQELRQLYAIGDGGFGHGRGLLPLAQLVKRYLEYTEEPFGPAGQEWPANLLPVFDEERVIVSLDLECGAIIVWNPEEIEDEDSEEDWQRSFRREYTSLAECMDAWLASPIFVR
;
A
#
# COMPACT_ATOMS: atom_id res chain seq x y z
N ALA A 1 61.55 9.01 14.17
CA ALA A 1 61.70 8.12 13.00
C ALA A 1 60.30 7.70 12.56
N ASN A 2 59.75 8.41 11.57
CA ASN A 2 58.43 8.19 11.00
C ASN A 2 58.61 7.36 9.72
N ASP A 3 57.98 6.20 9.65
CA ASP A 3 57.99 5.33 8.45
C ASP A 3 56.86 5.75 7.48
N PRO A 4 57.18 6.19 6.25
CA PRO A 4 56.20 6.67 5.29
C PRO A 4 55.53 5.57 4.45
N ARG A 5 55.69 4.27 4.74
CA ARG A 5 55.15 3.17 3.91
C ARG A 5 53.88 2.47 4.40
N ARG A 6 53.09 3.09 5.30
CA ARG A 6 51.81 2.53 5.79
C ARG A 6 50.58 3.41 5.51
N ARG A 7 50.41 3.84 4.26
CA ARG A 7 49.12 4.36 3.76
C ARG A 7 48.88 3.85 2.34
N THR A 8 47.60 3.69 1.99
CA THR A 8 46.99 3.32 0.71
C THR A 8 46.85 1.83 0.40
N PHE A 9 45.67 1.28 0.74
CA PHE A 9 45.01 0.25 -0.06
C PHE A 9 43.50 0.53 -0.03
N THR A 10 43.09 1.55 -0.79
CA THR A 10 41.70 1.76 -1.20
C THR A 10 41.74 1.83 -2.72
N SER A 11 41.67 0.66 -3.34
CA SER A 11 41.54 0.52 -4.79
C SER A 11 40.11 0.89 -5.18
N ALA A 12 40.01 1.90 -6.04
CA ALA A 12 38.79 2.30 -6.72
C ALA A 12 38.19 1.13 -7.50
N ILE A 13 36.91 0.85 -7.25
CA ILE A 13 36.04 0.15 -8.21
C ILE A 13 35.23 1.27 -8.86
N GLU A 14 35.68 1.74 -10.01
CA GLU A 14 34.82 2.48 -10.95
C GLU A 14 33.89 1.45 -11.58
N ALA A 15 32.62 1.49 -11.17
CA ALA A 15 31.55 0.79 -11.87
C ALA A 15 31.21 1.59 -13.13
N ASP A 16 31.57 1.04 -14.28
CA ASP A 16 31.17 1.55 -15.59
C ASP A 16 29.67 1.29 -15.78
N ALA A 17 28.85 2.23 -15.30
CA ALA A 17 27.42 2.20 -15.48
C ALA A 17 27.10 2.65 -16.92
N GLN A 18 27.02 1.69 -17.84
CA GLN A 18 26.43 1.97 -19.15
C GLN A 18 24.96 2.38 -18.96
N PRO A 19 24.50 3.47 -19.58
CA PRO A 19 23.10 3.85 -19.52
C PRO A 19 22.25 2.71 -20.08
N LEU A 20 21.28 2.27 -19.30
CA LEU A 20 20.28 1.31 -19.75
C LEU A 20 19.52 1.92 -20.93
N ASP A 21 19.79 1.39 -22.12
CA ASP A 21 19.12 1.79 -23.34
C ASP A 21 17.75 1.11 -23.41
N PHE A 22 16.74 1.79 -22.87
CA PHE A 22 15.36 1.32 -22.85
C PHE A 22 14.78 1.08 -24.25
N ALA A 23 15.35 1.70 -25.30
CA ALA A 23 14.93 1.43 -26.69
C ALA A 23 15.32 0.02 -27.13
N ARG A 24 16.48 -0.48 -26.67
CA ARG A 24 16.95 -1.84 -26.95
C ARG A 24 16.16 -2.92 -26.22
N LEU A 25 15.75 -2.64 -24.98
CA LEU A 25 14.88 -3.51 -24.20
C LEU A 25 13.48 -3.64 -24.80
N ALA A 26 12.94 -2.56 -25.36
CA ALA A 26 11.67 -2.59 -26.08
C ALA A 26 11.75 -3.41 -27.37
N GLU A 27 12.87 -3.29 -28.11
CA GLU A 27 13.09 -4.03 -29.36
C GLU A 27 13.27 -5.55 -29.12
N GLU A 28 13.91 -5.96 -28.01
CA GLU A 28 14.02 -7.38 -27.63
C GLU A 28 12.70 -7.99 -27.15
N LEU A 29 11.85 -7.21 -26.47
CA LEU A 29 10.53 -7.64 -26.02
C LEU A 29 9.58 -7.85 -27.21
N GLU A 30 9.68 -7.00 -28.24
CA GLU A 30 8.90 -7.11 -29.47
C GLU A 30 9.35 -8.31 -30.33
N ARG A 31 10.65 -8.65 -30.31
CA ARG A 31 11.21 -9.78 -31.07
C ARG A 31 10.88 -11.16 -30.44
N HIS A 32 10.58 -11.24 -29.14
CA HIS A 32 10.29 -12.49 -28.41
C HIS A 32 8.90 -12.55 -27.75
N GLY A 33 8.05 -11.55 -27.94
CA GLY A 33 6.70 -11.49 -27.37
C GLY A 33 5.76 -12.55 -27.95
N SER A 34 5.19 -13.39 -27.08
CA SER A 34 4.13 -14.35 -27.47
C SER A 34 2.83 -13.63 -27.90
N PRO A 35 1.95 -14.27 -28.68
CA PRO A 35 0.73 -13.65 -29.25
C PRO A 35 -0.24 -13.02 -28.23
N GLY A 36 -0.10 -13.30 -26.93
CA GLY A 36 -0.89 -12.68 -25.85
C GLY A 36 -0.48 -11.23 -25.50
N ALA A 37 0.67 -10.75 -25.97
CA ALA A 37 1.17 -9.39 -25.67
C ALA A 37 0.52 -8.29 -26.53
N GLN A 38 -0.12 -8.65 -27.65
CA GLN A 38 -0.75 -7.68 -28.56
C GLN A 38 -2.02 -7.03 -27.96
N GLY A 39 -2.69 -7.70 -27.02
CA GLY A 39 -3.85 -7.14 -26.31
C GLY A 39 -3.50 -6.07 -25.28
N LEU A 40 -2.33 -6.17 -24.65
CA LEU A 40 -1.85 -5.21 -23.64
C LEU A 40 -1.31 -3.93 -24.28
N LEU A 41 -0.76 -4.00 -25.50
CA LEU A 41 -0.27 -2.83 -26.22
C LEU A 41 -1.40 -1.91 -26.72
N ALA A 42 -2.55 -2.49 -27.11
CA ALA A 42 -3.74 -1.72 -27.45
C ALA A 42 -4.31 -0.97 -26.23
N LEU A 43 -4.24 -1.57 -25.04
CA LEU A 43 -4.63 -0.93 -23.79
C LEU A 43 -3.63 0.17 -23.40
N ALA A 44 -2.33 -0.03 -23.62
CA ALA A 44 -1.29 0.97 -23.38
C ALA A 44 -1.40 2.18 -24.34
N GLN A 45 -1.78 1.97 -25.60
CA GLN A 45 -2.05 3.08 -26.53
C GLN A 45 -3.33 3.84 -26.17
N GLN A 46 -4.34 3.14 -25.66
CA GLN A 46 -5.58 3.77 -25.18
C GLN A 46 -5.37 4.58 -23.88
N PHE A 47 -4.39 4.22 -23.05
CA PHE A 47 -3.99 4.98 -21.86
C PHE A 47 -2.90 6.03 -22.12
N GLY A 48 -2.03 5.84 -23.12
CA GLY A 48 -0.94 6.77 -23.47
C GLY A 48 -1.44 8.12 -23.98
N GLY A 49 -2.59 8.16 -24.65
CA GLY A 49 -3.23 9.41 -25.08
C GLY A 49 -3.78 10.28 -23.95
N LEU A 50 -3.82 9.77 -22.71
CA LEU A 50 -4.25 10.55 -21.55
C LEU A 50 -3.10 11.41 -20.98
N LEU A 51 -1.84 11.03 -21.20
CA LEU A 51 -0.66 11.77 -20.70
C LEU A 51 -0.41 13.09 -21.46
N ASP A 52 -0.75 13.15 -22.74
CA ASP A 52 -0.65 14.40 -23.54
C ASP A 52 -1.68 15.47 -23.11
N LYS A 53 -2.76 15.08 -22.41
CA LYS A 53 -3.76 16.03 -21.89
C LYS A 53 -3.41 16.63 -20.52
N PHE A 54 -2.41 16.09 -19.83
CA PHE A 54 -1.96 16.60 -18.51
C PHE A 54 -0.65 17.41 -18.58
N GLY A 55 -0.11 17.64 -19.78
CA GLY A 55 1.08 18.46 -20.02
C GLY A 55 0.82 19.96 -19.88
N GLY A 56 0.70 20.44 -18.65
CA GLY A 56 0.74 21.88 -18.35
C GLY A 56 2.02 22.51 -18.88
N GLY A 57 1.89 23.33 -19.92
CA GLY A 57 3.00 24.05 -20.54
C GLY A 57 3.70 24.98 -19.54
N ILE A 58 5.01 24.83 -19.40
CA ILE A 58 5.84 25.76 -18.64
C ILE A 58 6.17 26.96 -19.55
N ALA A 59 5.49 28.09 -19.34
CA ALA A 59 5.85 29.36 -19.97
C ALA A 59 6.93 30.06 -19.13
N MET A 60 8.14 30.22 -19.69
CA MET A 60 9.27 30.91 -19.04
C MET A 60 9.17 32.42 -19.27
N GLY A 61 8.79 33.16 -18.23
CA GLY A 61 8.82 34.62 -18.20
C GLY A 61 10.08 35.18 -17.53
N PRO A 62 10.43 36.47 -17.77
CA PRO A 62 11.69 37.08 -17.31
C PRO A 62 11.80 37.34 -15.79
N GLY A 63 10.91 36.74 -14.98
CA GLY A 63 10.88 36.87 -13.51
C GLY A 63 11.00 35.55 -12.73
N GLY A 64 11.39 34.46 -13.39
CA GLY A 64 11.44 33.12 -12.78
C GLY A 64 10.08 32.39 -12.82
N PRO A 65 10.05 31.10 -12.47
CA PRO A 65 8.85 30.28 -12.59
C PRO A 65 7.81 30.70 -11.54
N VAL A 66 6.77 31.42 -11.98
CA VAL A 66 5.56 31.63 -11.20
C VAL A 66 4.64 30.44 -11.42
N ARG A 67 4.64 29.47 -10.49
CA ARG A 67 3.54 28.50 -10.34
C ARG A 67 2.44 29.16 -9.52
N MET A 68 1.59 29.98 -10.17
CA MET A 68 0.33 30.42 -9.58
C MET A 68 -0.69 29.28 -9.67
N GLY A 69 -1.10 28.77 -8.51
CA GLY A 69 -2.39 28.11 -8.28
C GLY A 69 -2.89 27.13 -9.35
N GLY A 70 -2.32 25.93 -9.39
CA GLY A 70 -3.12 24.79 -9.86
C GLY A 70 -4.16 24.48 -8.78
N GLU A 71 -5.44 24.71 -9.06
CA GLU A 71 -6.51 24.15 -8.24
C GLU A 71 -6.26 22.64 -8.13
N ALA A 72 -5.96 22.15 -6.92
CA ALA A 72 -5.87 20.73 -6.68
C ALA A 72 -7.25 20.15 -7.00
N GLN A 73 -7.39 19.49 -8.14
CA GLN A 73 -8.60 18.76 -8.44
C GLN A 73 -8.81 17.75 -7.31
N PRO A 74 -10.01 17.70 -6.71
CA PRO A 74 -10.28 16.75 -5.65
C PRO A 74 -10.02 15.35 -6.20
N LEU A 75 -9.17 14.58 -5.51
CA LEU A 75 -8.87 13.21 -5.87
C LEU A 75 -10.20 12.44 -5.84
N GLN A 76 -10.63 11.93 -6.99
CA GLN A 76 -11.86 11.19 -7.07
C GLN A 76 -11.65 9.82 -6.43
N LEU A 77 -12.47 9.49 -5.44
CA LEU A 77 -12.44 8.17 -4.81
C LEU A 77 -12.75 7.09 -5.84
N ALA A 78 -12.14 5.92 -5.65
CA ALA A 78 -12.48 4.73 -6.42
C ALA A 78 -13.96 4.39 -6.22
N ALA A 79 -14.62 3.91 -7.28
CA ALA A 79 -16.02 3.54 -7.21
C ALA A 79 -16.24 2.46 -6.14
N PRO A 80 -17.34 2.50 -5.39
CA PRO A 80 -17.71 1.46 -4.43
C PRO A 80 -17.66 0.05 -5.05
N PRO A 81 -17.21 -0.98 -4.30
CA PRO A 81 -17.27 -2.35 -4.78
C PRO A 81 -18.73 -2.80 -4.93
N THR A 82 -18.97 -3.69 -5.89
CA THR A 82 -20.32 -4.25 -6.09
C THR A 82 -20.68 -5.23 -4.97
N ALA A 83 -21.98 -5.47 -4.78
CA ALA A 83 -22.45 -6.48 -3.83
C ALA A 83 -21.90 -7.90 -4.13
N GLU A 84 -21.70 -8.22 -5.41
CA GLU A 84 -21.08 -9.47 -5.85
C GLU A 84 -19.61 -9.53 -5.43
N ALA A 85 -18.85 -8.45 -5.62
CA ALA A 85 -17.45 -8.38 -5.20
C ALA A 85 -17.31 -8.54 -3.67
N LEU A 86 -18.20 -7.92 -2.89
CA LEU A 86 -18.25 -8.10 -1.45
C LEU A 86 -18.58 -9.55 -1.07
N GLY A 87 -19.54 -10.19 -1.72
CA GLY A 87 -19.88 -11.59 -1.47
C GLY A 87 -18.73 -12.55 -1.80
N LEU A 88 -17.98 -12.28 -2.88
CA LEU A 88 -16.77 -13.05 -3.21
C LEU A 88 -15.65 -12.82 -2.19
N ALA A 89 -15.48 -11.59 -1.71
CA ALA A 89 -14.51 -11.29 -0.65
C ALA A 89 -14.83 -12.05 0.64
N GLU A 90 -16.09 -12.02 1.09
CA GLU A 90 -16.56 -12.77 2.26
C GLU A 90 -16.36 -14.28 2.11
N ALA A 91 -16.66 -14.83 0.94
CA ALA A 91 -16.43 -16.24 0.66
C ALA A 91 -14.95 -16.63 0.74
N ARG A 92 -14.03 -15.73 0.35
CA ARG A 92 -12.59 -15.95 0.43
C ARG A 92 -12.04 -15.79 1.85
N ILE A 93 -12.54 -14.80 2.60
CA ILE A 93 -12.17 -14.58 4.01
C ILE A 93 -12.76 -15.69 4.90
N GLY A 94 -13.86 -16.31 4.48
CA GLY A 94 -14.61 -17.30 5.24
C GLY A 94 -15.50 -16.70 6.33
N ARG A 95 -15.68 -15.37 6.33
CA ARG A 95 -16.49 -14.61 7.30
C ARG A 95 -17.20 -13.46 6.62
N ALA A 96 -18.30 -13.02 7.21
CA ALA A 96 -19.02 -11.84 6.76
C ALA A 96 -18.22 -10.57 7.10
N ILE A 97 -18.21 -9.61 6.18
CA ILE A 97 -17.70 -8.27 6.40
C ILE A 97 -18.74 -7.51 7.24
N PRO A 98 -18.36 -6.92 8.39
CA PRO A 98 -19.28 -6.20 9.26
C PRO A 98 -20.00 -5.07 8.53
N GLN A 99 -21.21 -4.75 9.00
CA GLN A 99 -22.07 -3.76 8.35
C GLN A 99 -21.40 -2.38 8.29
N GLU A 100 -20.68 -2.00 9.34
CA GLU A 100 -19.97 -0.74 9.47
C GLU A 100 -18.89 -0.61 8.39
N LEU A 101 -18.13 -1.68 8.13
CA LEU A 101 -17.12 -1.71 7.09
C LEU A 101 -17.75 -1.69 5.68
N ARG A 102 -18.89 -2.37 5.49
CA ARG A 102 -19.68 -2.28 4.25
C ARG A 102 -20.18 -0.86 3.98
N GLN A 103 -20.57 -0.12 5.03
CA GLN A 103 -20.97 1.28 4.90
C GLN A 103 -19.82 2.18 4.44
N LEU A 104 -18.60 1.93 4.91
CA LEU A 104 -17.42 2.63 4.39
C LEU A 104 -17.17 2.30 2.92
N TYR A 105 -17.22 1.01 2.54
CA TYR A 105 -17.05 0.63 1.14
C TYR A 105 -18.15 1.19 0.22
N ALA A 106 -19.35 1.48 0.74
CA ALA A 106 -20.39 2.15 -0.03
C ALA A 106 -20.04 3.60 -0.41
N ILE A 107 -19.06 4.22 0.26
CA ILE A 107 -18.52 5.56 -0.07
C ILE A 107 -17.47 5.44 -1.19
N GLY A 108 -16.60 4.45 -1.12
CA GLY A 108 -15.58 4.18 -2.13
C GLY A 108 -14.72 2.96 -1.81
N ASP A 109 -14.02 2.41 -2.81
CA ASP A 109 -13.17 1.23 -2.66
C ASP A 109 -11.77 1.57 -2.11
N GLY A 110 -11.73 2.09 -0.89
CA GLY A 110 -10.50 2.43 -0.17
C GLY A 110 -9.89 3.79 -0.48
N GLY A 111 -8.71 4.04 0.08
CA GLY A 111 -7.92 5.27 -0.11
C GLY A 111 -8.34 6.47 0.74
N PHE A 112 -9.20 6.27 1.74
CA PHE A 112 -9.62 7.31 2.69
C PHE A 112 -9.73 6.75 4.10
N GLY A 113 -9.66 7.59 5.13
CA GLY A 113 -9.72 7.15 6.53
C GLY A 113 -8.36 7.18 7.21
N HIS A 114 -8.24 6.44 8.31
CA HIS A 114 -7.06 6.40 9.17
C HIS A 114 -5.77 6.03 8.40
N GLY A 115 -4.64 6.59 8.82
CA GLY A 115 -3.33 6.34 8.21
C GLY A 115 -3.25 6.74 6.75
N ARG A 116 -2.86 5.80 5.88
CA ARG A 116 -2.90 5.96 4.41
C ARG A 116 -4.26 5.63 3.80
N GLY A 117 -5.23 5.30 4.64
CA GLY A 117 -6.61 5.05 4.28
C GLY A 117 -6.99 3.57 4.28
N LEU A 118 -8.29 3.36 4.13
CA LEU A 118 -8.92 2.05 4.04
C LEU A 118 -8.34 1.28 2.86
N LEU A 119 -7.99 0.02 3.07
CA LEU A 119 -7.52 -0.87 2.01
C LEU A 119 -8.62 -1.07 0.97
N PRO A 120 -8.33 -0.98 -0.33
CA PRO A 120 -9.24 -1.46 -1.36
C PRO A 120 -9.62 -2.92 -1.11
N LEU A 121 -10.85 -3.32 -1.41
CA LEU A 121 -11.41 -4.62 -1.07
C LEU A 121 -10.53 -5.79 -1.53
N ALA A 122 -9.96 -5.67 -2.74
CA ALA A 122 -9.04 -6.68 -3.28
C ALA A 122 -7.74 -6.80 -2.46
N GLN A 123 -7.21 -5.67 -1.96
CA GLN A 123 -6.01 -5.66 -1.12
C GLN A 123 -6.30 -6.17 0.29
N LEU A 124 -7.46 -5.84 0.86
CA LEU A 124 -7.91 -6.38 2.14
C LEU A 124 -7.97 -7.91 2.10
N VAL A 125 -8.62 -8.48 1.07
CA VAL A 125 -8.69 -9.96 0.91
C VAL A 125 -7.30 -10.56 0.75
N LYS A 126 -6.46 -9.95 -0.10
CA LYS A 126 -5.10 -10.42 -0.30
C LYS A 126 -4.30 -10.43 1.00
N ARG A 127 -4.34 -9.33 1.76
CA ARG A 127 -3.57 -9.17 3.00
C ARG A 127 -4.04 -10.14 4.09
N TYR A 128 -5.35 -10.33 4.22
CA TYR A 128 -5.90 -11.31 5.16
C TYR A 128 -5.41 -12.73 4.85
N LEU A 129 -5.44 -13.14 3.58
CA LEU A 129 -4.96 -14.47 3.19
C LEU A 129 -3.45 -14.62 3.42
N GLU A 130 -2.65 -13.59 3.10
CA GLU A 130 -1.20 -13.58 3.39
C GLU A 130 -0.87 -13.84 4.86
N TYR A 131 -1.76 -13.47 5.80
CA TYR A 131 -1.54 -13.66 7.23
C TYR A 131 -2.12 -14.95 7.80
N THR A 132 -3.09 -15.56 7.11
CA THR A 132 -3.87 -16.68 7.63
C THR A 132 -3.62 -18.00 6.90
N GLU A 133 -3.05 -17.98 5.68
CA GLU A 133 -2.76 -19.19 4.92
C GLU A 133 -1.60 -19.99 5.52
N GLU A 134 -0.61 -19.31 6.09
CA GLU A 134 0.54 -19.89 6.79
C GLU A 134 0.78 -19.14 8.11
N PRO A 135 1.47 -19.75 9.09
CA PRO A 135 1.83 -19.05 10.31
C PRO A 135 2.65 -17.80 10.02
N PHE A 136 2.10 -16.64 10.40
CA PHE A 136 2.67 -15.33 10.11
C PHE A 136 3.56 -14.80 11.24
N GLY A 137 3.25 -15.16 12.47
CA GLY A 137 3.97 -14.71 13.66
C GLY A 137 5.33 -15.39 13.83
N PRO A 138 6.18 -14.83 14.69
CA PRO A 138 7.47 -15.44 15.00
C PRO A 138 7.28 -16.82 15.63
N ALA A 139 8.31 -17.67 15.55
CA ALA A 139 8.26 -19.07 15.98
C ALA A 139 7.09 -19.90 15.39
N GLY A 140 6.53 -19.49 14.25
CA GLY A 140 5.43 -20.21 13.59
C GLY A 140 4.08 -20.02 14.26
N GLN A 141 3.85 -18.87 14.88
CA GLN A 141 2.57 -18.52 15.49
C GLN A 141 1.54 -18.10 14.43
N GLU A 142 0.28 -18.44 14.68
CA GLU A 142 -0.82 -18.13 13.76
C GLU A 142 -1.32 -16.70 13.95
N TRP A 143 -1.69 -16.04 12.85
CA TRP A 143 -2.43 -14.79 12.91
C TRP A 143 -3.85 -15.03 13.45
N PRO A 144 -4.36 -14.18 14.36
CA PRO A 144 -5.72 -14.35 14.87
C PRO A 144 -6.76 -14.26 13.74
N ALA A 145 -7.51 -15.34 13.51
CA ALA A 145 -8.43 -15.46 12.37
C ALA A 145 -9.66 -14.53 12.42
N ASN A 146 -9.87 -13.82 13.52
CA ASN A 146 -10.90 -12.77 13.67
C ASN A 146 -10.37 -11.37 13.35
N LEU A 147 -9.06 -11.19 13.15
CA LEU A 147 -8.47 -9.89 12.85
C LEU A 147 -8.35 -9.69 11.34
N LEU A 148 -9.16 -8.75 10.83
CA LEU A 148 -9.19 -8.38 9.43
C LEU A 148 -8.36 -7.10 9.20
N PRO A 149 -7.25 -7.13 8.45
CA PRO A 149 -6.49 -5.93 8.13
C PRO A 149 -7.35 -4.94 7.31
N VAL A 150 -7.54 -3.72 7.81
CA VAL A 150 -8.47 -2.75 7.21
C VAL A 150 -7.83 -1.45 6.75
N PHE A 151 -6.78 -0.97 7.42
CA PHE A 151 -6.10 0.27 7.02
C PHE A 151 -4.66 -0.01 6.61
N ASP A 152 -4.15 0.77 5.65
CA ASP A 152 -2.74 0.79 5.30
C ASP A 152 -2.01 1.80 6.18
N GLU A 153 -1.00 1.34 6.91
CA GLU A 153 -0.14 2.17 7.74
C GLU A 153 1.30 1.68 7.63
N GLU A 154 2.26 2.60 7.71
CA GLU A 154 3.66 2.21 7.62
C GLU A 154 4.07 1.44 8.88
N ARG A 155 4.50 0.18 8.68
CA ARG A 155 5.10 -0.72 9.69
C ARG A 155 4.16 -1.29 10.75
N VAL A 156 2.94 -0.79 10.86
CA VAL A 156 1.93 -1.37 11.75
C VAL A 156 0.76 -1.93 10.95
N ILE A 157 0.14 -2.98 11.46
CA ILE A 157 -1.06 -3.57 10.86
C ILE A 157 -2.26 -3.14 11.69
N VAL A 158 -3.14 -2.34 11.09
CA VAL A 158 -4.38 -1.91 11.73
C VAL A 158 -5.51 -2.81 11.26
N SER A 159 -6.07 -3.58 12.19
CA SER A 159 -7.06 -4.61 11.94
C SER A 159 -8.37 -4.33 12.65
N LEU A 160 -9.47 -4.76 12.05
CA LEU A 160 -10.79 -4.82 12.66
C LEU A 160 -10.98 -6.20 13.27
N ASP A 161 -11.30 -6.25 14.55
CA ASP A 161 -11.77 -7.47 15.19
C ASP A 161 -13.21 -7.74 14.78
N LEU A 162 -13.42 -8.82 14.02
CA LEU A 162 -14.71 -9.22 13.49
C LEU A 162 -15.70 -9.70 14.56
N GLU A 163 -15.24 -10.01 15.78
CA GLU A 163 -16.10 -10.48 16.87
C GLU A 163 -16.66 -9.33 17.71
N CYS A 164 -15.82 -8.34 18.05
CA CYS A 164 -16.22 -7.23 18.92
C CYS A 164 -16.29 -5.86 18.23
N GLY A 165 -15.82 -5.75 16.98
CA GLY A 165 -15.81 -4.51 16.21
C GLY A 165 -14.70 -3.53 16.57
N ALA A 166 -13.81 -3.89 17.51
CA ALA A 166 -12.71 -3.04 17.94
C ALA A 166 -11.61 -2.93 16.87
N ILE A 167 -10.84 -1.85 16.93
CA ILE A 167 -9.63 -1.69 16.10
C ILE A 167 -8.42 -2.13 16.92
N ILE A 168 -7.74 -3.15 16.40
CA ILE A 168 -6.53 -3.73 16.97
C ILE A 168 -5.36 -3.35 16.09
N VAL A 169 -4.33 -2.79 16.70
CA VAL A 169 -3.05 -2.51 16.05
C VAL A 169 -2.04 -3.54 16.49
N TRP A 170 -1.35 -4.10 15.50
CA TRP A 170 -0.20 -4.97 15.71
C TRP A 170 1.06 -4.29 15.19
N ASN A 171 2.09 -4.25 16.04
CA ASN A 171 3.40 -3.70 15.70
C ASN A 171 4.48 -4.76 15.98
N PRO A 172 5.18 -5.27 14.94
CA PRO A 172 6.24 -6.25 15.13
C PRO A 172 7.42 -5.72 15.96
N GLU A 173 7.66 -4.40 15.97
CA GLU A 173 8.74 -3.80 16.75
C GLU A 173 8.51 -3.87 18.27
N GLU A 174 7.32 -4.25 18.73
CA GLU A 174 7.02 -4.43 20.15
C GLU A 174 7.30 -5.84 20.69
N ILE A 175 7.68 -6.78 19.82
CA ILE A 175 8.04 -8.14 20.23
C ILE A 175 9.49 -8.12 20.70
N GLU A 176 9.71 -8.31 22.00
CA GLU A 176 11.06 -8.33 22.61
C GLU A 176 11.72 -9.71 22.48
N ASP A 177 10.93 -10.78 22.66
CA ASP A 177 11.34 -12.18 22.46
C ASP A 177 10.48 -12.86 21.37
N GLU A 178 11.10 -13.16 20.22
CA GLU A 178 10.45 -13.79 19.07
C GLU A 178 9.96 -15.22 19.37
N ASP A 179 10.53 -15.91 20.36
CA ASP A 179 10.11 -17.25 20.76
C ASP A 179 8.99 -17.24 21.82
N SER A 180 8.60 -16.04 22.31
CA SER A 180 7.60 -15.88 23.37
C SER A 180 6.19 -15.72 22.81
N GLU A 181 5.32 -16.68 23.10
CA GLU A 181 3.87 -16.58 22.82
C GLU A 181 3.22 -15.43 23.58
N GLU A 182 3.71 -15.11 24.78
CA GLU A 182 3.20 -14.01 25.59
C GLU A 182 3.49 -12.65 24.92
N ASP A 183 4.70 -12.44 24.41
CA ASP A 183 5.07 -11.19 23.73
C ASP A 183 4.29 -11.03 22.42
N TRP A 184 4.11 -12.11 21.67
CA TRP A 184 3.23 -12.12 20.51
C TRP A 184 1.81 -11.68 20.84
N GLN A 185 1.17 -12.30 21.83
CA GLN A 185 -0.20 -11.95 22.21
C GLN A 185 -0.29 -10.49 22.70
N ARG A 186 0.72 -10.01 23.44
CA ARG A 186 0.77 -8.63 23.95
C ARG A 186 1.05 -7.58 22.87
N SER A 187 1.63 -7.98 21.73
CA SER A 187 1.88 -7.09 20.58
C SER A 187 0.59 -6.65 19.86
N PHE A 188 -0.54 -7.32 20.10
CA PHE A 188 -1.85 -6.91 19.63
C PHE A 188 -2.52 -5.97 20.65
N ARG A 189 -2.64 -4.69 20.30
CA ARG A 189 -3.21 -3.68 21.19
C ARG A 189 -4.50 -3.12 20.63
N ARG A 190 -5.53 -3.06 21.46
CA ARG A 190 -6.75 -2.34 21.12
C ARG A 190 -6.49 -0.84 21.17
N GLU A 191 -6.61 -0.18 20.04
CA GLU A 191 -6.49 1.28 19.93
C GLU A 191 -7.84 1.98 20.01
N TYR A 192 -8.86 1.45 19.32
CA TYR A 192 -10.23 1.99 19.34
C TYR A 192 -11.22 0.89 19.73
N THR A 193 -12.32 1.28 20.38
CA THR A 193 -13.39 0.34 20.76
C THR A 193 -14.30 -0.01 19.60
N SER A 194 -14.31 0.79 18.54
CA SER A 194 -15.08 0.54 17.33
C SER A 194 -14.46 1.19 16.09
N LEU A 195 -14.86 0.71 14.90
CA LEU A 195 -14.55 1.37 13.62
C LEU A 195 -15.10 2.81 13.57
N ALA A 196 -16.28 3.06 14.15
CA ALA A 196 -16.88 4.40 14.18
C ALA A 196 -16.01 5.38 14.99
N GLU A 197 -15.53 4.97 16.17
CA GLU A 197 -14.64 5.79 17.01
C GLU A 197 -13.33 6.11 16.27
N CYS A 198 -12.75 5.13 15.58
CA CYS A 198 -11.56 5.34 14.76
C CYS A 198 -11.79 6.38 13.66
N MET A 199 -12.92 6.30 12.95
CA MET A 199 -13.28 7.27 11.91
C MET A 199 -13.58 8.66 12.47
N ASP A 200 -14.23 8.76 13.63
CA ASP A 200 -14.47 10.03 14.32
C ASP A 200 -13.15 10.69 14.75
N ALA A 201 -12.22 9.91 15.30
CA ALA A 201 -10.88 10.39 15.66
C ALA A 201 -10.11 10.90 14.44
N TRP A 202 -10.16 10.18 13.33
CA TRP A 202 -9.57 10.63 12.06
C TRP A 202 -10.22 11.91 11.53
N LEU A 203 -11.55 12.01 11.55
CA LEU A 203 -12.27 13.21 11.09
C LEU A 203 -12.00 14.44 11.96
N ALA A 204 -11.69 14.25 13.25
CA ALA A 204 -11.29 15.32 14.15
C ALA A 204 -9.90 15.90 13.82
N SER A 205 -9.02 15.09 13.23
CA SER A 205 -7.67 15.50 12.82
C SER A 205 -7.21 14.76 11.55
N PRO A 206 -7.76 15.12 10.37
CA PRO A 206 -7.55 14.34 9.16
C PRO A 206 -6.13 14.54 8.65
N ILE A 207 -5.39 13.43 8.55
CA ILE A 207 -4.08 13.39 7.90
C ILE A 207 -4.32 12.99 6.45
N PHE A 208 -4.01 13.90 5.52
CA PHE A 208 -4.05 13.62 4.09
C PHE A 208 -2.60 13.45 3.62
N VAL A 209 -2.16 12.20 3.42
CA VAL A 209 -0.86 11.91 2.82
C VAL A 209 -0.94 12.27 1.33
N ARG A 210 -0.03 13.14 0.87
CA ARG A 210 0.06 13.61 -0.53
C ARG A 210 1.07 12.82 -1.34
#